data_AF-A0A0F9B1F4-F1
#
_entry.id   AF-A0A0F9B1F4-F1
#
_cell.length_a   1.000
_cell.length_b   1.000
_cell.length_c   1.000
_cell.angle_alpha   90.00
_cell.angle_beta   90.00
_cell.angle_gamma   90.00
#
_symmetry.space_group_name_H-M   'P 1'
#
loop_
_entity.id
_entity.type
_entity.pdbx_description
1 polymer ?
#
loop_
_entity_poly.entity_id
_entity_poly.type
_entity_poly.pdbx_seq_one_letter_code
_entity_poly.pdbx_strand_id
1 'polypeptide(L)'
;MCVKLPYCNPRIDSCMEKIVKKLNILSNFKTLACCCGHGKYNPTIVIIDKKGYVFEFFSRKKLGFKKRNRYYKKDINGFYYIPEVSHLINLGKLAL
;
A
#
# COMPACT_ATOMS: atom_id res chain seq x y z
N MET A 1 -13.27 4.81 -6.63
CA MET A 1 -12.24 5.26 -5.65
C MET A 1 -12.68 4.87 -4.26
N CYS A 2 -11.76 4.45 -3.38
CA CYS A 2 -12.09 4.11 -2.00
C CYS A 2 -12.85 5.27 -1.35
N VAL A 3 -13.94 4.96 -0.65
CA VAL A 3 -14.56 5.93 0.24
C VAL A 3 -13.51 6.30 1.29
N LYS A 4 -13.08 7.56 1.30
CA LYS A 4 -12.16 8.06 2.32
C LYS A 4 -12.87 7.97 3.67
N LEU A 5 -12.28 7.27 4.63
CA LEU A 5 -12.85 7.15 5.97
C LEU A 5 -12.91 8.54 6.63
N PRO A 6 -14.02 8.90 7.30
CA PRO A 6 -14.11 10.13 8.07
C PRO A 6 -13.19 10.01 9.29
N TYR A 7 -12.09 10.76 9.26
CA TYR A 7 -11.14 10.99 10.37
C TYR A 7 -10.70 9.74 11.15
N CYS A 8 -9.72 9.02 10.62
CA CYS A 8 -8.68 8.26 11.35
C CYS A 8 -7.54 7.93 10.36
N ASN A 9 -6.63 8.89 10.15
CA ASN A 9 -5.47 8.84 9.24
C ASN A 9 -5.85 8.84 7.73
N PRO A 10 -5.69 9.96 6.99
CA PRO A 10 -6.12 10.11 5.58
C PRO A 10 -5.33 9.28 4.55
N ARG A 11 -4.75 8.15 4.97
CA ARG A 11 -3.69 7.40 4.29
C ARG A 11 -3.93 5.89 4.25
N ILE A 12 -5.10 5.45 4.72
CA ILE A 12 -5.51 4.06 4.72
C ILE A 12 -6.78 3.96 3.88
N ASP A 13 -6.69 3.24 2.77
CA ASP A 13 -7.88 2.86 2.00
C ASP A 13 -8.78 2.00 2.89
N SER A 14 -10.09 2.29 2.92
CA SER A 14 -11.06 1.54 3.72
C SER A 14 -11.02 0.03 3.45
N CYS A 15 -10.75 -0.35 2.19
CA CYS A 15 -10.55 -1.73 1.78
C CYS A 15 -9.38 -2.44 2.51
N MET A 16 -8.39 -1.67 2.99
CA MET A 16 -7.17 -2.17 3.62
C MET A 16 -7.20 -2.07 5.15
N GLU A 17 -8.23 -1.48 5.75
CA GLU A 17 -8.29 -1.15 7.18
C GLU A 17 -8.04 -2.37 8.08
N LYS A 18 -8.72 -3.49 7.81
CA LYS A 18 -8.57 -4.73 8.60
C LYS A 18 -7.12 -5.24 8.60
N ILE A 19 -6.44 -5.19 7.45
CA ILE A 19 -5.06 -5.65 7.30
C ILE A 19 -4.11 -4.69 8.00
N VAL A 20 -4.28 -3.38 7.81
CA VAL A 20 -3.45 -2.35 8.45
C VAL A 20 -3.59 -2.38 9.97
N LYS A 21 -4.81 -2.54 10.50
CA LYS A 21 -5.06 -2.66 11.94
C LYS A 21 -4.34 -3.86 12.53
N LYS A 22 -4.44 -5.03 11.88
CA LYS A 22 -3.69 -6.23 12.29
C LYS A 22 -2.18 -6.01 12.22
N LEU A 23 -1.67 -5.41 11.15
CA LEU A 23 -0.24 -5.10 11.00
C LEU A 23 0.29 -4.21 12.11
N ASN A 24 -0.39 -3.10 12.38
CA ASN A 24 0.08 -2.13 13.39
C ASN A 24 -0.03 -2.66 14.83
N ILE A 25 -0.96 -3.58 15.12
CA ILE A 25 -1.16 -4.12 16.47
C ILE A 25 -0.31 -5.37 16.70
N LEU A 26 -0.26 -6.28 15.73
CA LEU A 26 0.32 -7.61 15.89
C LEU A 26 1.78 -7.68 15.47
N SER A 27 2.37 -6.60 14.97
CA SER A 27 3.75 -6.58 14.51
C SER A 27 4.54 -5.40 15.08
N ASN A 28 5.87 -5.46 14.94
CA ASN A 28 6.77 -4.37 15.25
C ASN A 28 6.85 -3.31 14.15
N PHE A 29 5.91 -3.32 13.19
CA PHE A 29 5.86 -2.38 12.09
C PHE A 29 4.82 -1.29 12.32
N LYS A 30 5.10 -0.12 11.76
CA LYS A 30 4.14 0.99 11.64
C LYS A 30 3.81 1.19 10.18
N THR A 31 2.53 1.15 9.83
CA THR A 31 2.06 1.47 8.48
C THR A 31 2.18 2.97 8.22
N LEU A 32 2.82 3.33 7.11
CA LEU A 32 3.00 4.72 6.67
C LEU A 32 1.93 5.14 5.64
N ALA A 33 1.62 4.24 4.69
CA ALA A 33 0.63 4.43 3.64
C ALA A 33 0.19 3.07 3.09
N CYS A 34 -1.01 2.98 2.52
CA CYS A 34 -1.41 1.81 1.75
C CYS A 34 -2.32 2.20 0.57
N CYS A 35 -2.43 1.29 -0.39
CA CYS A 35 -3.42 1.39 -1.45
C CYS A 35 -3.91 0.00 -1.84
N CYS A 36 -5.22 -0.17 -2.04
CA CYS A 36 -5.79 -1.44 -2.50
C CYS A 36 -5.60 -1.69 -4.00
N GLY A 37 -5.17 -0.67 -4.76
CA GLY A 37 -4.93 -0.75 -6.21
C GLY A 37 -6.20 -0.90 -7.07
N HIS A 38 -7.39 -1.00 -6.46
CA HIS A 38 -8.70 -1.04 -7.12
C HIS A 38 -8.81 -2.04 -8.27
N GLY A 39 -8.14 -3.20 -8.16
CA GLY A 39 -8.15 -4.22 -9.21
C GLY A 39 -7.27 -3.89 -10.43
N LYS A 40 -6.63 -2.71 -10.47
CA LYS A 40 -5.72 -2.30 -11.55
C LYS A 40 -4.27 -2.67 -11.24
N TYR A 41 -3.85 -2.42 -9.99
CA TYR A 41 -2.52 -2.74 -9.48
C TYR A 41 -2.64 -3.65 -8.28
N ASN A 42 -1.59 -4.44 -8.03
CA ASN A 42 -1.50 -5.21 -6.79
C ASN A 42 -1.65 -4.29 -5.56
N PRO A 43 -2.36 -4.73 -4.50
CA PRO A 43 -2.39 -4.01 -3.24
C PRO A 43 -0.98 -3.78 -2.70
N THR A 44 -0.77 -2.65 -2.04
CA THR A 44 0.52 -2.28 -1.46
C THR A 44 0.33 -1.69 -0.08
N ILE A 45 1.28 -1.98 0.82
CA ILE A 45 1.35 -1.36 2.15
C ILE A 45 2.78 -0.95 2.40
N VAL A 46 3.02 0.34 2.57
CA VAL A 46 4.32 0.87 2.99
C VAL A 46 4.39 0.82 4.51
N ILE A 47 5.37 0.11 5.04
CA ILE A 47 5.63 -0.04 6.47
C ILE A 47 7.02 0.49 6.84
N ILE A 48 7.18 0.90 8.10
CA ILE A 48 8.47 1.18 8.71
C ILE A 48 8.67 0.29 9.93
N ASP A 49 9.88 -0.24 10.10
CA ASP A 49 10.25 -1.02 11.28
C ASP A 49 10.80 -0.15 12.42
N LYS A 50 11.07 -0.76 13.58
CA LYS A 50 11.66 -0.07 14.74
C LYS A 50 13.07 0.50 14.48
N LYS A 51 13.78 -0.03 13.48
CA LYS A 51 15.12 0.43 13.08
C LYS A 51 15.05 1.57 12.04
N GLY A 52 13.84 1.96 11.61
CA GLY A 52 13.62 3.03 10.65
C GLY A 52 13.69 2.57 9.18
N TYR A 53 13.82 1.27 8.91
CA TYR A 53 13.82 0.76 7.55
C TYR A 53 12.40 0.72 6.97
N VAL A 54 12.26 1.20 5.74
CA VAL A 54 10.98 1.27 5.03
C VAL A 54 10.90 0.16 4.01
N PHE A 55 9.77 -0.54 3.96
CA PHE A 55 9.50 -1.64 3.03
C PHE A 55 8.10 -1.53 2.47
N GLU A 56 7.89 -2.12 1.29
CA GLU A 56 6.56 -2.53 0.88
C GLU A 56 6.30 -3.95 1.39
N PHE A 57 5.19 -4.12 2.12
CA PHE A 57 4.90 -5.32 2.91
C PHE A 57 4.75 -6.58 2.07
N PHE A 58 4.00 -6.52 0.95
CA PHE A 58 3.68 -7.73 0.18
C PHE A 58 4.87 -8.23 -0.64
N SER A 59 5.56 -7.33 -1.33
CA SER A 59 6.75 -7.65 -2.12
C SER A 59 8.02 -7.82 -1.29
N ARG A 60 8.00 -7.40 -0.02
CA ARG A 60 9.17 -7.28 0.88
C ARG A 60 10.29 -6.40 0.31
N LYS A 61 10.00 -5.60 -0.73
CA LYS A 61 11.00 -4.74 -1.34
C LYS A 61 11.34 -3.61 -0.40
N LYS A 62 12.63 -3.44 -0.10
CA LYS A 62 13.12 -2.28 0.63
C LYS A 62 12.91 -1.04 -0.21
N LEU A 63 12.29 -0.03 0.39
CA LEU A 63 12.08 1.27 -0.22
C LEU A 63 13.08 2.26 0.40
N GLY A 64 13.56 3.22 -0.41
CA GLY A 64 14.32 4.35 0.12
C GLY A 64 13.43 5.20 1.03
N PHE A 65 13.99 5.82 2.06
CA PHE A 65 13.23 6.74 2.90
C PHE A 65 12.77 7.94 2.07
N LYS A 66 11.45 8.12 1.95
CA LYS A 66 10.83 9.28 1.31
C LYS A 66 9.93 10.01 2.30
N LYS A 67 10.01 11.35 2.33
CA LYS A 67 9.04 12.18 3.06
C LYS A 67 7.65 12.04 2.40
N ARG A 68 6.62 11.79 3.23
CA ARG A 68 5.17 11.94 2.97
C ARG A 68 4.68 11.49 1.57
N ASN A 69 4.01 10.33 1.47
CA ASN A 69 3.24 9.86 0.30
C ASN A 69 3.95 9.84 -1.08
N ARG A 70 5.23 10.19 -1.16
CA ARG A 70 6.05 10.14 -2.39
C ARG A 70 6.43 8.72 -2.82
N TYR A 71 5.90 7.70 -2.15
CA TYR A 71 6.01 6.31 -2.58
C TYR A 71 5.08 6.01 -3.74
N TYR A 72 3.90 6.63 -3.76
CA TYR A 72 2.89 6.39 -4.79
C TYR A 72 3.00 7.41 -5.93
N LYS A 73 2.87 6.92 -7.16
CA LYS A 73 2.60 7.73 -8.36
C LYS A 73 1.19 7.45 -8.84
N LYS A 74 0.55 8.47 -9.40
CA LYS A 74 -0.75 8.37 -10.06
C LYS A 74 -0.52 8.10 -11.55
N ASP A 75 -1.15 7.09 -12.12
CA ASP A 75 -1.10 6.83 -13.56
C ASP A 75 -2.06 7.76 -14.33
N ILE A 76 -2.04 7.65 -15.67
CA ILE A 76 -2.89 8.46 -16.56
C ILE A 76 -4.40 8.25 -16.33
N ASN A 77 -4.79 7.07 -15.83
CA ASN A 77 -6.18 6.72 -15.53
C ASN A 77 -6.58 7.11 -14.09
N GLY A 78 -5.64 7.64 -13.32
CA GLY A 78 -5.85 8.14 -11.98
C GLY A 78 -5.69 7.14 -10.84
N PHE A 79 -5.12 5.96 -11.11
CA PHE A 79 -4.82 4.94 -10.12
C PHE A 79 -3.44 5.13 -9.51
N TYR A 80 -3.31 4.83 -8.21
CA TYR A 80 -2.05 4.95 -7.50
C TYR A 80 -1.29 3.63 -7.47
N TYR A 81 0.01 3.69 -7.69
CA TYR A 81 0.92 2.55 -7.64
C TYR A 81 2.29 2.96 -7.10
N ILE A 82 3.08 2.03 -6.58
CA ILE A 82 4.47 2.27 -6.17
C ILE A 82 5.37 1.78 -7.33
N PRO A 83 6.04 2.67 -8.08
CA PRO A 83 6.79 2.29 -9.29
C PRO A 83 7.83 1.20 -9.05
N GLU A 84 8.43 1.19 -7.86
CA GLU A 84 9.46 0.22 -7.50
C GLU A 84 8.91 -1.21 -7.34
N VAL A 85 7.61 -1.40 -7.14
CA VAL A 85 7.02 -2.73 -6.87
C VAL A 85 5.78 -3.04 -7.69
N SER A 86 5.30 -2.09 -8.50
CA SER A 86 4.02 -2.21 -9.15
C SER A 86 4.07 -3.23 -10.29
N HIS A 87 3.17 -4.20 -10.20
CA HIS A 87 2.77 -5.05 -11.31
C HIS A 87 1.25 -4.89 -11.52
N LEU A 88 0.82 -4.91 -12.78
CA LEU A 88 -0.60 -4.89 -13.13
C LEU A 88 -1.22 -6.23 -12.73
N ILE A 89 -2.46 -6.19 -12.26
CA ILE A 89 -3.23 -7.42 -12.06
C ILE A 89 -3.69 -7.88 -13.45
N ASN A 90 -3.12 -8.99 -13.94
CA ASN A 90 -3.71 -9.72 -15.07
C ASN A 90 -4.95 -10.45 -14.55
N LEU A 91 -6.12 -9.81 -14.60
CA LEU A 91 -7.43 -10.42 -14.28
C LEU A 91 -7.88 -11.45 -15.34
N GLY A 92 -6.95 -12.22 -15.94
CA GLY A 92 -7.25 -13.07 -17.10
C GLY A 92 -6.42 -14.33 -17.29
N LYS A 93 -5.64 -14.79 -16.30
CA LYS A 93 -5.04 -16.16 -16.31
C LYS A 93 -4.85 -16.70 -14.89
N LEU A 94 -5.96 -17.04 -14.26
CA LEU A 94 -6.06 -18.15 -13.31
C LEU A 94 -7.40 -18.83 -13.62
N ALA A 95 -7.45 -19.40 -14.83
CA ALA A 95 -8.30 -20.55 -15.07
C ALA A 95 -7.40 -21.77 -14.86
N LEU A 96 -7.93 -22.73 -14.08
CA LEU A 96 -7.34 -23.98 -13.57
C LEU A 96 -6.56 -23.82 -12.26
#